data_AF-A0A6S6SCF3-F1
#
_entry.id   AF-A0A6S6SCF3-F1
#
_cell.length_a   1.000
_cell.length_b   1.000
_cell.length_c   1.000
_cell.angle_alpha   90.00
_cell.angle_beta   90.00
_cell.angle_gamma   90.00
#
_symmetry.space_group_name_H-M   'P 1'
#
loop_
_entity.id
_entity.type
_entity.pdbx_description
1 polymer ?
#
loop_
_entity_poly.entity_id
_entity_poly.type
_entity_poly.pdbx_seq_one_letter_code
_entity_poly.pdbx_strand_id
1 'polypeptide(L)' 'MEADPFHPSLRLHPLKGKLKELHSVSIDMQYRISIEFYIEDNKIIPVNIGTHDEVY' A
#
# COMPACT_ATOMS: atom_id res chain seq x y z
N MET A 1 2.49 -15.89 0.16
CA MET A 1 2.22 -14.73 1.04
C MET A 1 3.53 -14.36 1.67
N GLU A 2 3.96 -13.11 1.50
CA GLU A 2 5.20 -12.61 2.09
C GLU A 2 4.97 -12.35 3.58
N ALA A 3 5.89 -12.80 4.43
CA ALA A 3 5.75 -12.71 5.89
C ALA A 3 6.43 -11.45 6.45
N ASP A 4 7.43 -10.92 5.73
CA ASP A 4 8.08 -9.67 6.07
C ASP A 4 7.34 -8.48 5.43
N PRO A 5 6.66 -7.62 6.22
CA PRO A 5 5.95 -6.45 5.70
C PRO A 5 6.88 -5.39 5.09
N PHE A 6 8.20 -5.47 5.33
CA PHE A 6 9.21 -4.57 4.77
C PHE A 6 9.93 -5.14 3.57
N HIS A 7 9.52 -6.32 3.08
CA HIS A 7 10.15 -6.93 1.92
C HIS A 7 10.09 -5.99 0.69
N PRO A 8 11.18 -5.76 -0.04
CA PRO A 8 11.23 -4.78 -1.13
C PRO A 8 10.18 -4.98 -2.24
N SER A 9 9.72 -6.23 -2.46
CA SER A 9 8.64 -6.51 -3.42
C SER A 9 7.32 -5.84 -3.07
N LEU A 10 7.09 -5.58 -1.77
CA LEU A 10 5.89 -4.93 -1.26
C LEU A 10 5.88 -3.41 -1.52
N ARG A 11 7.04 -2.81 -1.85
CA ARG A 11 7.19 -1.37 -2.10
C ARG A 11 6.50 -0.50 -1.04
N LEU A 12 6.64 -0.84 0.23
CA LEU A 12 6.05 -0.06 1.32
C LEU A 12 6.69 1.34 1.36
N HIS A 13 5.87 2.40 1.27
CA HIS A 13 6.36 3.77 1.39
C HIS A 13 5.25 4.74 1.85
N PRO A 14 5.60 5.82 2.57
CA PRO A 14 4.66 6.89 2.86
C PRO A 14 4.29 7.65 1.58
N LEU A 15 3.03 8.07 1.49
CA LEU A 15 2.57 8.95 0.41
C LEU A 15 3.10 10.38 0.61
N LYS A 16 2.97 11.22 -0.42
CA LYS A 16 3.50 12.59 -0.43
C LYS A 16 2.37 13.62 -0.40
N GLY A 17 2.72 14.86 -0.05
CA GLY A 17 1.79 15.99 -0.10
C GLY A 17 0.69 15.90 0.96
N LYS A 18 -0.56 16.08 0.55
CA LYS A 18 -1.73 16.06 1.44
C LYS A 18 -1.98 14.68 2.09
N LEU A 19 -1.41 13.62 1.52
CA LEU A 19 -1.60 12.24 1.97
C LEU A 19 -0.41 11.71 2.79
N LYS A 20 0.47 12.58 3.30
CA LYS A 20 1.69 12.18 4.03
C LYS A 20 1.47 11.31 5.28
N GLU A 21 0.24 11.25 5.77
CA GLU A 21 -0.17 10.41 6.91
C GLU A 21 -0.57 8.99 6.49
N LEU A 22 -0.65 8.73 5.18
CA LEU A 22 -0.99 7.45 4.60
C LEU A 22 0.26 6.73 4.06
N HIS A 23 0.22 5.41 4.09
CA HIS A 23 1.22 4.54 3.50
C HIS A 23 0.61 3.75 2.34
N SER A 24 1.42 3.44 1.33
CA SER A 24 1.05 2.55 0.23
C SER A 24 1.86 1.26 0.25
N VAL A 25 1.20 0.14 -0.02
CA VAL A 25 1.83 -1.18 -0.19
C VAL A 25 1.29 -1.88 -1.42
N SER A 26 2.14 -2.63 -2.12
CA SER A 26 1.82 -3.46 -3.29
C SER A 26 1.84 -4.95 -2.93
N ILE A 27 0.83 -5.72 -3.34
CA ILE A 27 0.75 -7.16 -3.03
C ILE A 27 1.26 -8.05 -4.18
N ASP A 28 0.94 -7.68 -5.42
CA ASP A 28 1.28 -8.46 -6.62
C ASP A 28 2.01 -7.58 -7.67
N MET A 29 2.92 -8.18 -8.44
CA MET A 29 3.67 -7.47 -9.50
C MET A 29 2.97 -7.48 -10.86
N GLN A 30 2.22 -8.56 -11.18
CA GLN A 30 1.46 -8.73 -12.41
C GLN A 30 0.09 -8.05 -12.35
N TYR A 31 -0.56 -8.06 -11.18
CA TYR A 31 -1.90 -7.51 -10.96
C TYR A 31 -1.88 -6.49 -9.81
N ARG A 32 -1.02 -5.48 -9.91
CA ARG A 32 -0.67 -4.60 -8.78
C ARG A 32 -1.89 -4.06 -8.05
N ILE A 33 -2.15 -4.63 -6.87
CA ILE A 33 -3.07 -4.11 -5.87
C ILE A 33 -2.28 -3.16 -4.98
N SER A 34 -2.70 -1.88 -4.95
CA SER A 34 -2.18 -0.88 -4.01
C SER A 34 -3.19 -0.69 -2.88
N ILE A 35 -2.73 -0.74 -1.64
CA ILE A 35 -3.54 -0.43 -0.46
C ILE A 35 -2.99 0.85 0.17
N GLU A 36 -3.88 1.81 0.41
CA GLU A 36 -3.59 3.01 1.19
C GLU A 36 -4.17 2.85 2.59
N PHE A 37 -3.39 3.15 3.62
CA PHE A 37 -3.81 2.98 5.01
C PHE A 37 -3.12 3.96 5.96
N TYR A 38 -3.74 4.19 7.12
CA TYR A 38 -3.09 4.82 8.26
C TYR A 38 -2.80 3.79 9.35
N ILE A 39 -1.78 4.09 10.16
CA ILE A 39 -1.39 3.28 11.31
C ILE A 39 -1.75 4.06 12.57
N GLU A 40 -2.63 3.49 13.39
CA GLU A 40 -3.06 4.07 14.67
C GLU A 40 -3.15 2.96 15.71
N ASP A 41 -2.57 3.15 16.89
CA ASP A 41 -2.61 2.18 18.01
C ASP A 41 -2.28 0.74 17.61
N ASN A 42 -1.22 0.54 16.82
CA ASN A 42 -0.82 -0.76 16.24
C ASN A 42 -1.88 -1.42 15.33
N LYS A 43 -2.83 -0.66 14.81
CA LYS A 43 -3.82 -1.10 13.83
C LYS A 43 -3.52 -0.48 12.47
N ILE A 44 -3.75 -1.28 11.43
CA ILE A 44 -3.74 -0.82 10.05
C ILE A 44 -5.19 -0.58 9.66
N ILE A 45 -5.49 0.65 9.26
CA ILE A 45 -6.85 1.02 8.84
C ILE A 45 -6.82 1.35 7.34
N PRO A 46 -7.36 0.46 6.49
CA PRO A 46 -7.38 0.67 5.05
C PRO A 46 -8.34 1.80 4.70
N VAL A 47 -7.87 2.75 3.90
CA VAL A 47 -8.67 3.87 3.38
C VAL A 47 -8.98 3.71 1.89
N ASN A 48 -8.13 3.02 1.14
CA ASN A 48 -8.34 2.81 -0.29
C ASN A 48 -7.68 1.50 -0.76
N ILE A 49 -8.30 0.85 -1.74
CA ILE A 49 -7.78 -0.34 -2.42
C ILE A 49 -7.99 -0.13 -3.91
N GLY A 50 -6.91 -0.14 -4.68
CA GLY A 50 -6.94 0.04 -6.14
C GLY A 50 -6.15 -1.04 -6.86
N THR A 51 -6.53 -1.33 -8.11
CA THR A 51 -5.79 -2.22 -9.03
C THR A 51 -5.19 -1.38 -10.15
N HIS A 52 -4.04 -1.80 -10.69
CA HIS A 52 -3.40 -1.11 -11.81
C HIS A 52 -4.00 -1.43 -13.18
N ASP A 53 -5.21 -2.00 -13.26
CA ASP A 53 -5.87 -2.29 -14.55
C ASP A 53 -6.43 -1.03 -15.24
N GLU A 54 -6.27 0.17 -14.66
CA GLU A 54 -6.51 1.44 -15.38
C GLU A 54 -5.22 1.99 -16.03
N VAL A 55 -4.58 1.18 -16.87
CA VAL A 55 -3.75 1.72 -17.96
C VAL A 55 -4.45 1.40 -19.27
N TYR A 56 -5.45 2.25 -19.57
CA TYR A 56 -6.17 2.43 -20.85
C TYR A 56 -7.02 1.27 -21.40
#